data_AF-A0A081RZY0-F1
#
_entry.id   AF-A0A081RZY0-F1
#
_cell.length_a   1.000
_cell.length_b   1.000
_cell.length_c   1.000
_cell.angle_alpha   90.00
_cell.angle_beta   90.00
_cell.angle_gamma   90.00
#
_symmetry.space_group_name_H-M   'P 1'
#
loop_
_entity.id
_entity.type
_entity.pdbx_description
1 polymer ?
#
loop_
_entity_poly.entity_id
_entity_poly.type
_entity_poly.pdbx_seq_one_letter_code
_entity_poly.pdbx_strand_id
1 'polypeptide(L)'
;MVSLNSNQLVTEVVKYKKRKLDTGSIIYDIDDIIDSSHPEYNVLVEYTKRVVLALGIFNGPSHAEVMLTPDGPKLVEIAARMDGILRPAIAKLTTGLGQISASAMSIAEPENCNKAIQTEDYTLINHSYNVCLINHRLGIFTANSFMEELKKLPSFCEVVFYVDEGDEIEITKDVFSQPGTVYLVHHDKDVIKKDYEKIRSIEESGGYLKNI
;
A
#
# COMPACT_ATOMS: atom_id res chain seq x y z
N MET A 1 -0.70 -12.33 0.51
CA MET A 1 -1.26 -13.63 0.07
C MET A 1 -2.20 -14.18 1.13
N VAL A 2 -3.06 -15.14 0.74
CA VAL A 2 -3.89 -15.94 1.66
C VAL A 2 -3.71 -17.42 1.34
N SER A 3 -3.32 -18.23 2.34
CA SER A 3 -3.13 -19.67 2.20
C SER A 3 -4.42 -20.43 2.57
N LEU A 4 -4.71 -21.50 1.85
CA LEU A 4 -5.72 -22.51 2.21
C LEU A 4 -5.17 -23.90 1.87
N ASN A 5 -5.01 -24.75 2.90
CA ASN A 5 -4.45 -26.09 2.78
C ASN A 5 -3.14 -26.15 1.99
N SER A 6 -2.21 -25.22 2.28
CA SER A 6 -0.92 -25.08 1.60
C SER A 6 -0.96 -24.54 0.17
N ASN A 7 -2.11 -24.15 -0.36
CA ASN A 7 -2.19 -23.44 -1.64
C ASN A 7 -2.37 -21.93 -1.39
N GLN A 8 -1.71 -21.08 -2.16
CA GLN A 8 -1.70 -19.63 -1.95
C GLN A 8 -2.52 -18.90 -3.00
N LEU A 9 -3.45 -18.07 -2.55
CA LEU A 9 -4.08 -17.03 -3.36
C LEU A 9 -3.23 -15.76 -3.28
N VAL A 10 -2.79 -15.26 -4.44
CA VAL A 10 -2.15 -13.95 -4.56
C VAL A 10 -3.24 -12.89 -4.64
N THR A 11 -3.19 -11.91 -3.75
CA THR A 11 -4.25 -10.90 -3.61
C THR A 11 -3.74 -9.52 -3.98
N GLU A 12 -2.55 -9.16 -3.47
CA GLU A 12 -1.84 -7.93 -3.79
C GLU A 12 -0.33 -8.20 -3.78
N VAL A 13 0.38 -7.59 -4.73
CA VAL A 13 1.83 -7.41 -4.72
C VAL A 13 2.08 -5.92 -4.77
N VAL A 14 2.81 -5.41 -3.78
CA VAL A 14 3.00 -3.98 -3.57
C VAL A 14 4.46 -3.62 -3.75
N LYS A 15 4.74 -2.68 -4.63
CA LYS A 15 6.05 -2.07 -4.83
C LYS A 15 6.09 -0.74 -4.10
N TYR A 16 6.75 -0.72 -2.94
CA TYR A 16 6.94 0.53 -2.21
C TYR A 16 8.19 1.28 -2.70
N LYS A 17 8.14 2.61 -2.55
CA LYS A 17 9.26 3.51 -2.76
C LYS A 17 9.58 4.21 -1.45
N LYS A 18 10.87 4.24 -1.11
CA LYS A 18 11.39 5.03 0.00
C LYS A 18 12.15 6.25 -0.53
N ARG A 19 12.18 7.32 0.26
CA ARG A 19 12.93 8.55 -0.02
C ARG A 19 13.85 8.87 1.14
N LYS A 20 15.03 9.39 0.82
CA LYS A 20 15.93 9.99 1.80
C LYS A 20 15.63 11.50 1.85
N LEU A 21 15.35 12.01 3.04
CA LEU A 21 15.17 13.44 3.29
C LEU A 21 16.51 14.13 3.55
N ASP A 22 16.52 15.46 3.48
CA ASP A 22 17.70 16.29 3.80
C ASP A 22 18.16 16.12 5.25
N THR A 23 17.25 15.72 6.15
CA THR A 23 17.53 15.34 7.53
C THR A 23 18.33 14.04 7.64
N GLY A 24 18.47 13.28 6.56
CA GLY A 24 19.08 11.95 6.51
C GLY A 24 18.08 10.80 6.74
N SER A 25 16.86 11.08 7.18
CA SER A 25 15.79 10.11 7.38
C SER A 25 15.43 9.36 6.10
N ILE A 26 15.18 8.05 6.20
CA ILE A 26 14.63 7.22 5.11
C ILE A 26 13.18 6.93 5.43
N ILE A 27 12.28 7.45 4.62
CA ILE A 27 10.83 7.40 4.84
C ILE A 27 10.12 6.73 3.67
N TYR A 28 8.89 6.25 3.90
CA TYR A 28 8.01 5.78 2.84
C TYR A 28 7.47 6.96 2.01
N ASP A 29 7.36 6.76 0.71
CA ASP A 29 6.89 7.75 -0.26
C ASP A 29 5.56 7.30 -0.85
N ILE A 30 5.58 6.18 -1.57
CA ILE A 30 4.40 5.58 -2.17
C ILE A 30 4.43 4.06 -2.05
N ASP A 31 3.25 3.47 -1.98
CA ASP A 31 3.02 2.06 -2.28
C ASP A 31 2.24 1.94 -3.59
N ASP A 32 2.80 1.24 -4.57
CA ASP A 32 2.20 0.98 -5.89
C ASP A 32 1.77 -0.48 -5.99
N ILE A 33 0.48 -0.74 -6.18
CA ILE A 33 0.00 -2.11 -6.40
C ILE A 33 0.33 -2.50 -7.83
N ILE A 34 1.05 -3.61 -8.00
CA ILE A 34 1.43 -4.16 -9.30
C ILE A 34 0.69 -5.47 -9.57
N ASP A 35 0.71 -5.92 -10.83
CA ASP A 35 0.11 -7.18 -11.26
C ASP A 35 1.07 -8.06 -12.05
N SER A 36 0.54 -9.18 -12.55
CA SER A 36 1.23 -10.19 -13.35
C SER A 36 1.88 -9.67 -14.64
N SER A 37 1.52 -8.46 -15.09
CA SER A 37 2.17 -7.82 -16.25
C SER A 37 3.54 -7.20 -15.91
N HIS A 38 3.84 -7.01 -14.62
CA HIS A 38 5.10 -6.41 -14.18
C HIS A 38 6.26 -7.43 -14.28
N PRO A 39 7.42 -7.08 -14.87
CA PRO A 39 8.50 -8.05 -15.14
C PRO A 39 8.99 -8.84 -13.92
N GLU A 40 9.01 -8.21 -12.75
CA GLU A 40 9.48 -8.80 -11.50
C GLU A 40 8.40 -9.60 -10.76
N TYR A 41 7.13 -9.53 -11.18
CA TYR A 41 6.00 -10.10 -10.45
C TYR A 41 6.17 -11.61 -10.22
N ASN A 42 6.36 -12.37 -11.30
CA ASN A 42 6.41 -13.84 -11.24
C ASN A 42 7.54 -14.34 -10.34
N VAL A 43 8.74 -13.76 -10.45
CA VAL A 43 9.89 -14.20 -9.64
C VAL A 43 9.68 -13.90 -8.15
N LEU A 44 9.03 -12.79 -7.81
CA LEU A 44 8.72 -12.42 -6.43
C LEU A 44 7.59 -13.28 -5.85
N VAL A 45 6.52 -13.52 -6.62
CA VAL A 45 5.39 -14.35 -6.22
C VAL A 45 5.82 -15.79 -5.98
N GLU A 46 6.55 -16.40 -6.91
CA GLU A 46 6.99 -17.79 -6.76
C GLU A 46 8.00 -17.96 -5.63
N TYR A 47 8.87 -16.97 -5.40
CA TYR A 47 9.73 -16.95 -4.22
C TYR A 47 8.90 -16.92 -2.93
N THR A 48 7.90 -16.02 -2.86
CA THR A 48 7.08 -15.84 -1.66
C THR A 48 6.23 -17.06 -1.37
N LYS A 49 5.65 -17.73 -2.38
CA LYS A 49 4.93 -19.01 -2.22
C LYS A 49 5.82 -20.06 -1.55
N ARG A 50 7.08 -20.21 -1.99
CA ARG A 50 8.04 -21.15 -1.37
C ARG A 50 8.38 -20.78 0.07
N VAL A 51 8.55 -19.49 0.37
CA VAL A 51 8.80 -19.01 1.75
C VAL A 51 7.63 -19.35 2.67
N VAL A 52 6.40 -19.05 2.25
CA VAL A 52 5.16 -19.34 2.99
C VAL A 52 5.06 -20.82 3.33
N LEU A 53 5.33 -21.69 2.35
CA LEU A 53 5.36 -23.15 2.55
C LEU A 53 6.47 -23.60 3.51
N ALA A 54 7.70 -23.09 3.33
CA ALA A 54 8.85 -23.45 4.15
C ALA A 54 8.68 -23.07 5.63
N LEU A 55 7.96 -21.99 5.91
CA LEU A 55 7.67 -21.51 7.26
C LEU A 55 6.38 -22.10 7.86
N GLY A 56 5.70 -23.00 7.15
CA GLY A 56 4.52 -23.69 7.67
C GLY A 56 3.25 -22.82 7.71
N ILE A 57 3.16 -21.75 6.92
CA ILE A 57 1.98 -20.90 6.85
C ILE A 57 0.96 -21.52 5.87
N PHE A 58 0.35 -22.61 6.32
CA PHE A 58 -0.55 -23.42 5.49
C PHE A 58 -1.96 -22.85 5.35
N ASN A 59 -2.39 -21.98 6.27
CA ASN A 59 -3.73 -21.39 6.28
C ASN A 59 -3.67 -19.92 6.75
N GLY A 60 -4.55 -19.09 6.20
CA GLY A 60 -4.71 -17.69 6.59
C GLY A 60 -3.79 -16.71 5.84
N PRO A 61 -3.88 -15.41 6.17
CA PRO A 61 -3.10 -14.38 5.50
C PRO A 61 -1.62 -14.41 5.88
N SER A 62 -0.78 -14.03 4.92
CA SER A 62 0.63 -13.68 5.14
C SER A 62 0.98 -12.36 4.47
N HIS A 63 1.77 -11.56 5.17
CA HIS A 63 2.41 -10.35 4.66
C HIS A 63 3.92 -10.59 4.66
N ALA A 64 4.57 -10.40 3.51
CA ALA A 64 6.00 -10.62 3.34
C ALA A 64 6.64 -9.40 2.66
N GLU A 65 7.75 -8.94 3.22
CA GLU A 65 8.64 -7.98 2.60
C GLU A 65 9.79 -8.72 1.91
N VAL A 66 9.94 -8.51 0.61
CA VAL A 66 10.96 -9.17 -0.22
C VAL A 66 11.71 -8.12 -1.02
N MET A 67 13.04 -8.21 -0.97
CA MET A 67 13.93 -7.37 -1.78
C MET A 67 14.43 -8.15 -2.98
N LEU A 68 14.21 -7.64 -4.20
CA LEU A 68 14.84 -8.18 -5.39
C LEU A 68 16.28 -7.68 -5.49
N THR A 69 17.24 -8.61 -5.54
CA THR A 69 18.67 -8.32 -5.67
C THR A 69 19.23 -8.89 -6.98
N PRO A 70 20.46 -8.54 -7.39
CA PRO A 70 21.12 -9.18 -8.55
C PRO A 70 21.20 -10.71 -8.45
N ASP A 71 21.27 -11.25 -7.22
CA ASP A 71 21.30 -12.69 -6.93
C ASP A 71 19.91 -13.29 -6.69
N GLY A 72 18.85 -12.58 -7.12
CA GLY A 72 17.45 -12.98 -6.95
C GLY A 72 16.79 -12.42 -5.69
N PRO A 73 15.52 -12.81 -5.43
CA PRO A 73 14.75 -12.31 -4.30
C PRO A 73 15.28 -12.80 -2.95
N LYS A 74 15.28 -11.89 -1.96
CA LYS A 74 15.68 -12.14 -0.56
C LYS A 74 14.55 -11.72 0.37
N LEU A 75 14.17 -12.61 1.28
CA LEU A 75 13.22 -12.32 2.34
C LEU A 75 13.80 -11.31 3.32
N VAL A 76 13.07 -10.23 3.58
CA VAL A 76 13.37 -9.26 4.63
C VAL A 76 12.58 -9.62 5.89
N GLU A 77 11.27 -9.77 5.74
CA GLU A 77 10.36 -10.14 6.83
C GLU A 77 9.17 -10.93 6.26
N ILE A 78 8.58 -11.80 7.09
CA ILE A 78 7.24 -12.33 6.85
C ILE A 78 6.51 -12.54 8.18
N ALA A 79 5.22 -12.23 8.19
CA ALA A 79 4.33 -12.47 9.31
C ALA A 79 3.02 -13.10 8.85
N ALA A 80 2.50 -14.05 9.64
CA ALA A 80 1.19 -14.69 9.43
C ALA A 80 0.05 -13.77 9.91
N ARG A 81 -0.09 -12.62 9.26
CA ARG A 81 -1.11 -11.61 9.51
C ARG A 81 -1.51 -10.90 8.21
N MET A 82 -2.57 -10.10 8.31
CA MET A 82 -2.94 -9.16 7.26
C MET A 82 -1.95 -7.99 7.19
N ASP A 83 -1.87 -7.37 6.02
CA ASP A 83 -1.24 -6.08 5.79
C ASP A 83 -1.91 -4.96 6.63
N GLY A 84 -1.12 -3.96 7.04
CA GLY A 84 -1.61 -2.86 7.90
C GLY A 84 -2.13 -1.63 7.15
N ILE A 85 -1.78 -1.47 5.87
CA ILE A 85 -2.05 -0.27 5.06
C ILE A 85 -3.13 -0.55 4.02
N LEU A 86 -3.24 -1.78 3.50
CA LEU A 86 -4.24 -2.10 2.49
C LEU A 86 -5.68 -1.88 2.99
N ARG A 87 -6.56 -1.48 2.08
CA ARG A 87 -7.96 -1.14 2.35
C ARG A 87 -8.88 -1.98 1.44
N PRO A 88 -9.94 -2.61 1.98
CA PRO A 88 -10.84 -3.43 1.17
C PRO A 88 -11.49 -2.67 0.00
N ALA A 89 -11.84 -1.40 0.19
CA ALA A 89 -12.42 -0.56 -0.85
C ALA A 89 -11.43 -0.32 -2.00
N ILE A 90 -10.17 -0.02 -1.68
CA ILE A 90 -9.10 0.20 -2.65
C ILE A 90 -8.77 -1.10 -3.40
N ALA A 91 -8.62 -2.22 -2.68
CA ALA A 91 -8.36 -3.52 -3.29
C ALA A 91 -9.48 -3.94 -4.26
N LYS A 92 -10.75 -3.73 -3.88
CA LYS A 92 -11.90 -3.99 -4.76
C LYS A 92 -11.84 -3.19 -6.06
N LEU A 93 -11.40 -1.93 -6.01
CA LEU A 93 -11.27 -1.08 -7.20
C LEU A 93 -10.05 -1.41 -8.06
N THR A 94 -9.01 -2.03 -7.49
CA THR A 94 -7.72 -2.25 -8.14
C THR A 94 -7.54 -3.69 -8.60
N THR A 95 -7.56 -4.66 -7.69
CA THR A 95 -7.37 -6.09 -8.01
C THR A 95 -8.69 -6.85 -8.13
N GLY A 96 -9.79 -6.26 -7.67
CA GLY A 96 -11.11 -6.90 -7.58
C GLY A 96 -11.28 -7.78 -6.33
N LEU A 97 -10.18 -8.25 -5.74
CA LEU A 97 -10.16 -9.04 -4.49
C LEU A 97 -8.93 -8.69 -3.66
N GLY A 98 -9.15 -8.21 -2.44
CA GLY A 98 -8.07 -7.88 -1.50
C GLY A 98 -7.81 -8.94 -0.45
N GLN A 99 -6.65 -8.86 0.23
CA GLN A 99 -6.23 -9.83 1.25
C GLN A 99 -7.26 -10.01 2.36
N ILE A 100 -7.89 -8.93 2.82
CA ILE A 100 -8.88 -8.97 3.91
C ILE A 100 -10.11 -9.79 3.47
N SER A 101 -10.66 -9.49 2.28
CA SER A 101 -11.80 -10.21 1.72
C SER A 101 -11.45 -11.67 1.41
N ALA A 102 -10.26 -11.92 0.87
CA ALA A 102 -9.76 -13.28 0.62
C ALA A 102 -9.56 -14.08 1.92
N SER A 103 -9.12 -13.42 2.99
CA SER A 103 -8.97 -14.05 4.31
C SER A 103 -10.32 -14.48 4.86
N ALA A 104 -11.33 -13.59 4.80
CA ALA A 104 -12.69 -13.94 5.18
C ALA A 104 -13.25 -15.09 4.32
N MET A 105 -13.05 -15.04 3.00
CA MET A 105 -13.46 -16.10 2.06
C MET A 105 -12.79 -17.44 2.39
N SER A 106 -11.50 -17.45 2.78
CA SER A 106 -10.81 -18.70 3.15
C SER A 106 -11.40 -19.42 4.35
N ILE A 107 -12.06 -18.67 5.25
CA ILE A 107 -12.68 -19.19 6.48
C ILE A 107 -14.15 -19.53 6.23
N ALA A 108 -14.91 -18.59 5.67
CA ALA A 108 -16.36 -18.71 5.54
C ALA A 108 -16.79 -19.50 4.29
N GLU A 109 -16.00 -19.46 3.22
CA GLU A 109 -16.32 -20.01 1.90
C GLU A 109 -15.11 -20.72 1.26
N PRO A 110 -14.53 -21.74 1.91
CA PRO A 110 -13.27 -22.37 1.47
C PRO A 110 -13.34 -22.97 0.07
N GLU A 111 -14.52 -23.40 -0.40
CA GLU A 111 -14.71 -23.84 -1.78
C GLU A 111 -14.51 -22.70 -2.80
N ASN A 112 -15.01 -21.49 -2.49
CA ASN A 112 -14.83 -20.33 -3.35
C ASN A 112 -13.37 -19.84 -3.31
N CYS A 113 -12.72 -19.91 -2.15
CA CYS A 113 -11.29 -19.65 -2.03
C CYS A 113 -10.46 -20.62 -2.87
N ASN A 114 -10.75 -21.92 -2.83
CA ASN A 114 -10.09 -22.91 -3.68
C ASN A 114 -10.28 -22.65 -5.17
N LYS A 115 -11.48 -22.21 -5.59
CA LYS A 115 -11.70 -21.81 -6.99
C LYS A 115 -10.84 -20.60 -7.37
N ALA A 116 -10.77 -19.58 -6.52
CA ALA A 116 -9.94 -18.40 -6.76
C ALA A 116 -8.44 -18.73 -6.80
N ILE A 117 -7.97 -19.71 -6.01
CA ILE A 117 -6.59 -20.19 -6.07
C ILE A 117 -6.25 -20.82 -7.42
N GLN A 118 -7.24 -21.44 -8.08
CA GLN A 118 -7.05 -22.12 -9.36
C GLN A 118 -7.16 -21.19 -10.58
N THR A 119 -7.55 -19.93 -10.39
CA THR A 119 -7.56 -18.94 -11.48
C THR A 119 -6.16 -18.37 -11.70
N GLU A 120 -5.95 -17.77 -12.87
CA GLU A 120 -4.72 -17.04 -13.16
C GLU A 120 -4.53 -15.86 -12.19
N ASP A 121 -3.28 -15.47 -11.97
CA ASP A 121 -2.94 -14.29 -11.18
C ASP A 121 -3.60 -13.04 -11.79
N TYR A 122 -4.10 -12.14 -10.92
CA TYR A 122 -4.88 -10.99 -11.33
C TYR A 122 -4.09 -10.02 -12.24
N THR A 123 -4.83 -9.29 -13.07
CA THR A 123 -4.40 -8.05 -13.72
C THR A 123 -5.17 -6.88 -13.11
N LEU A 124 -4.55 -5.71 -13.01
CA LEU A 124 -5.19 -4.53 -12.42
C LEU A 124 -6.40 -4.08 -13.25
N ILE A 125 -7.51 -3.82 -12.56
CA ILE A 125 -8.70 -3.12 -13.07
C ILE A 125 -8.41 -1.61 -13.12
N ASN A 126 -7.80 -1.08 -12.06
CA ASN A 126 -7.32 0.29 -11.96
C ASN A 126 -5.94 0.30 -11.29
N HIS A 127 -5.18 1.36 -11.53
CA HIS A 127 -3.92 1.63 -10.86
C HIS A 127 -4.15 2.38 -9.55
N SER A 128 -3.19 2.30 -8.62
CA SER A 128 -3.29 3.00 -7.34
C SER A 128 -1.95 3.39 -6.75
N TYR A 129 -1.93 4.53 -6.07
CA TYR A 129 -0.87 4.87 -5.12
C TYR A 129 -1.46 5.04 -3.72
N ASN A 130 -0.82 4.42 -2.73
CA ASN A 130 -0.96 4.87 -1.34
C ASN A 130 0.17 5.86 -1.10
N VAL A 131 -0.16 7.15 -1.06
CA VAL A 131 0.79 8.25 -0.88
C VAL A 131 0.97 8.49 0.61
N CYS A 132 2.15 8.12 1.13
CA CYS A 132 2.55 8.45 2.49
C CYS A 132 2.74 9.97 2.59
N LEU A 133 2.05 10.62 3.54
CA LEU A 133 2.19 12.07 3.72
C LEU A 133 3.55 12.39 4.34
N ILE A 134 4.19 13.45 3.86
CA ILE A 134 5.52 13.87 4.30
C ILE A 134 5.44 15.31 4.78
N ASN A 135 5.60 15.52 6.08
CA ASN A 135 5.67 16.85 6.64
C ASN A 135 7.10 17.38 6.63
N HIS A 136 7.28 18.62 6.18
CA HIS A 136 8.58 19.25 5.97
C HIS A 136 8.93 20.33 7.01
N ARG A 137 8.01 20.68 7.92
CA ARG A 137 8.23 21.76 8.88
C ARG A 137 7.36 21.61 10.12
N LEU A 138 7.77 22.26 11.21
CA LEU A 138 6.94 22.38 12.39
C LEU A 138 5.67 23.18 12.09
N GLY A 139 4.53 22.73 12.59
CA GLY A 139 3.27 23.45 12.50
C GLY A 139 2.13 22.74 13.21
N ILE A 140 0.98 23.39 13.26
CA ILE A 140 -0.25 22.82 13.81
C ILE A 140 -1.05 22.16 12.68
N PHE A 141 -1.33 20.87 12.80
CA PHE A 141 -2.06 20.10 11.79
C PHE A 141 -3.51 20.56 11.65
N THR A 142 -3.95 20.69 10.40
CA THR A 142 -5.33 21.01 10.04
C THR A 142 -5.81 20.16 8.87
N ALA A 143 -6.83 19.34 9.10
CA ALA A 143 -7.34 18.39 8.11
C ALA A 143 -8.24 19.06 7.07
N ASN A 144 -9.07 20.04 7.47
CA ASN A 144 -10.17 20.53 6.63
C ASN A 144 -9.71 21.16 5.31
N SER A 145 -8.73 22.07 5.33
CA SER A 145 -8.21 22.69 4.10
C SER A 145 -7.60 21.68 3.15
N PHE A 146 -6.85 20.72 3.71
CA PHE A 146 -6.19 19.71 2.92
C PHE A 146 -7.17 18.73 2.29
N MET A 147 -8.19 18.31 3.04
CA MET A 147 -9.26 17.47 2.51
C MET A 147 -9.99 18.14 1.33
N GLU A 148 -10.25 19.45 1.39
CA GLU A 148 -10.89 20.15 0.27
C GLU A 148 -9.99 20.22 -0.97
N GLU A 149 -8.66 20.27 -0.82
CA GLU A 149 -7.73 20.15 -1.95
C GLU A 149 -7.68 18.71 -2.49
N LEU A 150 -7.64 17.71 -1.63
CA LEU A 150 -7.61 16.29 -2.02
C LEU A 150 -8.85 15.89 -2.83
N LYS A 151 -10.05 16.34 -2.42
CA LYS A 151 -11.31 16.06 -3.14
C LYS A 151 -11.34 16.59 -4.58
N LYS A 152 -10.46 17.52 -4.94
CA LYS A 152 -10.35 18.07 -6.31
C LYS A 152 -9.50 17.20 -7.23
N LEU A 153 -8.73 16.26 -6.67
CA LEU A 153 -7.85 15.38 -7.43
C LEU A 153 -8.70 14.28 -8.11
N PRO A 154 -8.64 14.11 -9.45
CA PRO A 154 -9.44 13.12 -10.15
C PRO A 154 -9.24 11.67 -9.67
N SER A 155 -8.05 11.33 -9.19
CA SER A 155 -7.75 9.99 -8.66
C SER A 155 -8.00 9.84 -7.16
N PHE A 156 -8.41 10.87 -6.43
CA PHE A 156 -8.61 10.77 -4.99
C PHE A 156 -9.75 9.81 -4.62
N CYS A 157 -9.46 8.87 -3.72
CA CYS A 157 -10.44 7.91 -3.22
C CYS A 157 -10.67 8.07 -1.71
N GLU A 158 -9.60 8.06 -0.92
CA GLU A 158 -9.69 8.10 0.55
C GLU A 158 -8.44 8.75 1.14
N VAL A 159 -8.54 9.33 2.34
CA VAL A 159 -7.40 9.70 3.17
C VAL A 159 -7.61 9.21 4.59
N VAL A 160 -6.54 8.73 5.21
CA VAL A 160 -6.50 8.38 6.63
C VAL A 160 -5.42 9.20 7.30
N PHE A 161 -5.81 10.05 8.26
CA PHE A 161 -4.87 10.79 9.09
C PHE A 161 -4.50 9.96 10.33
N TYR A 162 -3.25 10.07 10.77
CA TYR A 162 -2.71 9.44 11.99
C TYR A 162 -2.48 10.46 13.10
N VAL A 163 -2.82 11.72 12.85
CA VAL A 163 -2.75 12.86 13.75
C VAL A 163 -4.12 13.55 13.81
N ASP A 164 -4.41 14.21 14.92
CA ASP A 164 -5.68 14.88 15.16
C ASP A 164 -5.60 16.39 14.81
N GLU A 165 -6.76 17.00 14.52
CA GLU A 165 -6.85 18.44 14.27
C GLU A 165 -6.33 19.22 15.48
N GLY A 166 -5.37 20.11 15.27
CA GLY A 166 -4.75 20.90 16.33
C GLY A 166 -3.48 20.31 16.93
N ASP A 167 -3.08 19.10 16.53
CA ASP A 167 -1.80 18.52 16.96
C ASP A 167 -0.61 19.31 16.39
N GLU A 168 0.42 19.47 17.21
CA GLU A 168 1.71 19.93 16.74
C GLU A 168 2.43 18.78 16.05
N ILE A 169 2.79 18.96 14.77
CA ILE A 169 3.50 17.96 13.99
C ILE A 169 4.86 18.47 13.55
N GLU A 170 5.88 17.64 13.77
CA GLU A 170 7.26 17.90 13.35
C GLU A 170 7.54 17.37 11.94
N ILE A 171 8.76 17.62 11.45
CA ILE A 171 9.27 17.03 10.21
C ILE A 171 9.16 15.50 10.31
N THR A 172 8.62 14.85 9.26
CA THR A 172 8.53 13.39 9.20
C THR A 172 9.93 12.77 9.19
N LYS A 173 10.16 11.82 10.10
CA LYS A 173 11.45 11.13 10.31
C LYS A 173 11.36 9.63 10.00
N ASP A 174 10.19 9.05 10.18
CA ASP A 174 9.87 7.63 10.03
C ASP A 174 8.37 7.41 9.83
N VAL A 175 7.94 6.13 9.79
CA VAL A 175 6.54 5.74 9.62
C VAL A 175 5.61 6.17 10.77
N PHE A 176 6.13 6.37 11.98
CA PHE A 176 5.32 6.77 13.14
C PHE A 176 5.06 8.28 13.16
N SER A 177 5.99 9.06 12.61
CA SER A 177 5.85 10.51 12.41
C SER A 177 5.12 10.91 11.11
N GLN A 178 4.58 9.92 10.38
CA GLN A 178 3.84 10.16 9.15
C GLN A 178 2.45 10.75 9.48
N PRO A 179 2.04 11.91 8.94
CA PRO A 179 0.74 12.50 9.28
C PRO A 179 -0.47 11.70 8.79
N GLY A 180 -0.32 10.89 7.75
CA GLY A 180 -1.41 10.12 7.17
C GLY A 180 -1.04 9.49 5.83
N THR A 181 -2.03 8.86 5.22
CA THR A 181 -1.91 8.19 3.91
C THR A 181 -3.08 8.59 3.03
N VAL A 182 -2.80 9.03 1.80
CA VAL A 182 -3.80 9.34 0.77
C VAL A 182 -3.84 8.19 -0.25
N TYR A 183 -5.02 7.66 -0.52
CA TYR A 183 -5.25 6.59 -1.48
C TYR A 183 -5.76 7.19 -2.79
N LEU A 184 -4.96 7.04 -3.83
CA LEU A 184 -5.28 7.43 -5.20
C LEU A 184 -5.62 6.19 -6.02
N VAL A 185 -6.70 6.23 -6.81
CA VAL A 185 -7.10 5.15 -7.72
C VAL A 185 -7.61 5.74 -9.03
N HIS A 186 -7.07 5.27 -10.15
CA HIS A 186 -7.53 5.69 -11.48
C HIS A 186 -7.12 4.67 -12.57
N HIS A 187 -7.85 4.63 -13.68
CA HIS A 187 -7.52 3.75 -14.81
C HIS A 187 -6.29 4.22 -15.60
N ASP A 188 -6.04 5.53 -15.62
CA ASP A 188 -4.88 6.15 -16.26
C ASP A 188 -3.78 6.47 -15.23
N LYS A 189 -2.59 5.89 -15.42
CA LYS A 189 -1.40 6.11 -14.56
C LYS A 189 -0.92 7.56 -14.58
N ASP A 190 -1.08 8.28 -15.68
CA ASP A 190 -0.61 9.66 -15.78
C ASP A 190 -1.43 10.61 -14.91
N VAL A 191 -2.72 10.30 -14.70
CA VAL A 191 -3.57 11.04 -13.75
C VAL A 191 -3.09 10.82 -12.32
N ILE A 192 -2.84 9.57 -11.91
CA ILE A 192 -2.31 9.25 -10.58
C ILE A 192 -0.99 9.96 -10.34
N LYS A 193 -0.08 9.93 -11.31
CA LYS A 193 1.21 10.59 -11.20
C LYS A 193 1.08 12.10 -11.00
N LYS A 194 0.21 12.77 -11.78
CA LYS A 194 -0.05 14.21 -11.64
C LYS A 194 -0.66 14.56 -10.28
N ASP A 195 -1.60 13.76 -9.80
CA ASP A 195 -2.23 13.97 -8.49
C ASP A 195 -1.26 13.72 -7.33
N TYR A 196 -0.40 12.72 -7.45
CA TYR A 196 0.72 12.50 -6.52
C TYR A 196 1.68 13.71 -6.49
N GLU A 197 2.09 14.23 -7.64
CA GLU A 197 2.94 15.43 -7.72
C GLU A 197 2.25 16.67 -7.13
N LYS A 198 0.93 16.77 -7.28
CA LYS A 198 0.11 17.82 -6.67
C LYS A 198 0.10 17.70 -5.14
N ILE A 199 -0.04 16.49 -4.58
CA ILE A 199 0.04 16.25 -3.13
C ILE A 199 1.41 16.68 -2.60
N ARG A 200 2.51 16.31 -3.29
CA ARG A 200 3.87 16.75 -2.91
C ARG A 200 4.01 18.28 -2.91
N SER A 201 3.42 18.95 -3.91
CA SER A 201 3.43 20.42 -3.97
C SER A 201 2.64 21.07 -2.82
N ILE A 202 1.55 20.44 -2.37
CA ILE A 202 0.74 20.90 -1.23
C ILE A 202 1.51 20.71 0.09
N GLU A 203 2.22 19.59 0.24
CA GLU A 203 3.10 19.35 1.40
C GLU A 203 4.22 20.38 1.50
N GLU A 204 4.89 20.68 0.37
CA GLU A 204 5.97 21.67 0.31
C GLU A 204 5.50 23.08 0.68
N SER A 205 4.24 23.43 0.43
CA SER A 205 3.66 24.71 0.83
C SER A 205 3.08 24.70 2.25
N GLY A 206 3.04 23.54 2.92
CA GLY A 206 2.44 23.39 4.25
C GLY A 206 0.91 23.39 4.22
N GLY A 207 0.28 22.84 3.18
CA GLY A 207 -1.17 22.95 2.94
C GLY A 207 -2.10 22.31 3.98
N TYR A 208 -1.55 21.51 4.91
CA TYR A 208 -2.24 21.00 6.09
C TYR A 208 -1.68 21.56 7.41
N LEU A 209 -0.96 22.70 7.38
CA LEU A 209 -0.40 23.34 8.56
C LEU A 209 -0.95 24.75 8.78
N LYS A 210 -1.12 25.12 10.04
CA LYS A 210 -1.09 26.51 10.51
C LYS A 210 0.28 26.81 11.11
N ASN A 211 0.76 28.03 10.87
CA ASN A 211 1.98 28.52 11.53
C ASN A 211 1.74 28.63 13.04
N ILE A 212 2.77 28.30 13.80
CA ILE A 212 2.86 28.53 15.25
C ILE A 212 3.28 29.98 15.51
#